data_AF-W2CF86-F1
#
_entry.id   AF-W2CF86-F1
#
_cell.length_a   1.000
_cell.length_b   1.000
_cell.length_c   1.000
_cell.angle_alpha   90.00
_cell.angle_beta   90.00
_cell.angle_gamma   90.00
#
_symmetry.space_group_name_H-M   'P 1'
#
loop_
_entity.id
_entity.type
_entity.pdbx_description
1 polymer ?
#
loop_
_entity_poly.entity_id
_entity_poly.type
_entity_poly.pdbx_seq_one_letter_code
_entity_poly.pdbx_strand_id
1 'polypeptide(L)'
;ASFYKQAIDAYYRTFPDMETENYETQYRHFMDQCYSWGDVYERELTDIGIDAFLLPTNVDPLIRQWALENNIEGTLQDIVLLQLKEFTPDIIYIDDTSFFAPYRIGDLRKEIPRLKLIIGGCCSPYNTYTLQVYRQCDFVICCCKQLSE
;
A
#
# COMPACT_ATOMS: atom_id res chain seq x y z
N ALA A 1 0.25 1.31 -1.00
CA ALA A 1 0.04 2.63 -1.62
C ALA A 1 -1.27 3.23 -1.12
N SER A 2 -1.39 4.56 -1.12
CA SER A 2 -2.64 5.26 -0.83
C SER A 2 -3.17 5.96 -2.09
N PHE A 3 -4.49 6.09 -2.19
CA PHE A 3 -5.18 6.74 -3.31
C PHE A 3 -5.87 8.01 -2.86
N TYR A 4 -6.04 8.99 -3.76
CA TYR A 4 -6.77 10.21 -3.42
C TYR A 4 -8.21 9.90 -3.02
N LYS A 5 -8.65 10.43 -1.87
CA LYS A 5 -10.01 10.21 -1.35
C LYS A 5 -11.08 10.53 -2.39
N GLN A 6 -10.91 11.62 -3.14
CA GLN A 6 -11.86 12.03 -4.17
C GLN A 6 -11.97 11.00 -5.31
N ALA A 7 -10.88 10.31 -5.64
CA ALA A 7 -10.88 9.25 -6.65
C ALA A 7 -11.61 8.02 -6.12
N ILE A 8 -11.36 7.62 -4.87
CA ILE A 8 -12.07 6.51 -4.20
C ILE A 8 -13.57 6.80 -4.11
N ASP A 9 -13.95 7.99 -3.65
CA ASP A 9 -15.36 8.39 -3.53
C ASP A 9 -16.05 8.43 -4.90
N ALA A 10 -15.36 8.95 -5.92
CA ALA A 10 -15.88 8.97 -7.28
C ALA A 10 -16.07 7.56 -7.84
N TYR A 11 -15.13 6.65 -7.57
CA TYR A 11 -15.19 5.25 -7.99
C TYR A 11 -16.43 4.55 -7.45
N TYR A 12 -16.62 4.50 -6.13
CA TYR A 12 -17.76 3.80 -5.53
C TYR A 12 -19.10 4.48 -5.82
N ARG A 13 -19.10 5.78 -6.13
CA ARG A 13 -20.31 6.45 -6.63
C ARG A 13 -20.67 6.03 -8.06
N THR A 14 -19.67 5.82 -8.92
CA THR A 14 -19.88 5.38 -10.31
C THR A 14 -20.24 3.90 -10.37
N PHE A 15 -19.64 3.08 -9.51
CA PHE A 15 -19.79 1.63 -9.50
C PHE A 15 -20.24 1.13 -8.11
N PRO A 16 -21.47 1.45 -7.68
CA PRO A 16 -21.94 1.11 -6.33
C PRO A 16 -22.00 -0.40 -6.08
N ASP A 17 -22.32 -1.19 -7.10
CA ASP A 17 -22.42 -2.66 -6.97
C ASP A 17 -21.08 -3.30 -6.60
N MET A 18 -19.96 -2.66 -6.97
CA MET A 18 -18.62 -3.16 -6.66
C MET A 18 -18.38 -3.26 -5.15
N GLU A 19 -19.05 -2.46 -4.30
CA GLU A 19 -18.91 -2.54 -2.84
C GLU A 19 -19.30 -3.91 -2.26
N THR A 20 -20.14 -4.67 -2.98
CA THR A 20 -20.61 -6.01 -2.56
C THR A 20 -19.94 -7.18 -3.28
N GLU A 21 -19.10 -6.89 -4.26
CA GLU A 21 -18.30 -7.91 -4.94
C GLU A 21 -17.20 -8.45 -4.04
N ASN A 22 -16.64 -9.60 -4.41
CA ASN A 22 -15.49 -10.14 -3.70
C ASN A 22 -14.24 -9.26 -3.87
N TYR A 23 -13.26 -9.45 -2.99
CA TYR A 23 -12.03 -8.66 -2.95
C TYR A 23 -11.30 -8.63 -4.29
N GLU A 24 -11.12 -9.79 -4.92
CA GLU A 24 -10.35 -9.91 -6.17
C GLU A 24 -11.02 -9.14 -7.32
N THR A 25 -12.33 -9.32 -7.49
CA THR A 25 -13.13 -8.58 -8.48
C THR A 25 -13.03 -7.08 -8.24
N GLN A 26 -13.25 -6.66 -7.00
CA GLN A 26 -13.23 -5.24 -6.65
C GLN A 26 -11.83 -4.64 -6.82
N TYR A 27 -10.77 -5.37 -6.45
CA TYR A 27 -9.37 -4.99 -6.64
C TYR A 27 -9.07 -4.74 -8.11
N ARG A 28 -9.33 -5.74 -8.97
CA ARG A 28 -9.02 -5.64 -10.40
C ARG A 28 -9.80 -4.53 -11.07
N HIS A 29 -11.10 -4.44 -10.80
CA HIS A 29 -11.92 -3.37 -11.36
C HIS A 29 -11.47 -1.98 -10.91
N PHE A 30 -11.05 -1.82 -9.65
CA PHE A 30 -10.51 -0.55 -9.14
C PHE A 30 -9.18 -0.17 -9.81
N MET A 31 -8.25 -1.13 -9.96
CA MET A 31 -6.95 -0.89 -10.59
C MET A 31 -7.07 -0.57 -12.09
N ASP A 32 -8.02 -1.19 -12.78
CA ASP A 32 -8.31 -0.93 -14.20
C ASP A 32 -8.76 0.51 -14.47
N GLN A 33 -9.21 1.25 -13.45
CA GLN A 33 -9.55 2.67 -13.58
C GLN A 33 -8.32 3.59 -13.66
N CYS A 34 -7.10 3.06 -13.47
CA CYS A 34 -5.84 3.79 -13.59
C CYS A 34 -5.74 5.05 -12.71
N TYR A 35 -6.30 5.01 -11.50
CA TYR A 35 -6.14 6.12 -10.56
C TYR A 35 -4.71 6.18 -10.00
N SER A 36 -4.12 7.38 -9.95
CA SER A 36 -2.73 7.57 -9.51
C SER A 36 -1.76 6.69 -10.32
N TRP A 37 -0.84 5.98 -9.67
CA TRP A 37 0.02 4.98 -10.29
C TRP A 37 -0.67 3.62 -10.54
N GLY A 38 -1.94 3.46 -10.14
CA GLY A 38 -2.67 2.20 -10.26
C GLY A 38 -1.89 1.03 -9.69
N ASP A 39 -1.90 -0.11 -10.39
CA ASP A 39 -1.12 -1.32 -10.14
C ASP A 39 0.13 -1.42 -11.03
N VAL A 40 0.64 -0.31 -11.58
CA VAL A 40 1.76 -0.33 -12.55
C VAL A 40 2.97 -1.08 -12.00
N TYR A 41 3.41 -0.81 -10.77
CA TYR A 41 4.54 -1.54 -10.19
C TYR A 41 4.25 -3.04 -10.03
N GLU A 42 3.04 -3.42 -9.65
CA GLU A 42 2.66 -4.84 -9.55
C GLU A 42 2.76 -5.52 -10.92
N ARG A 43 2.13 -4.95 -11.96
CA ARG A 43 2.10 -5.53 -13.30
C ARG A 43 3.50 -5.64 -13.91
N GLU A 44 4.25 -4.54 -13.94
CA GLU A 44 5.55 -4.49 -14.61
C GLU A 44 6.60 -5.35 -13.91
N LEU A 45 6.55 -5.46 -12.57
CA LEU A 45 7.44 -6.36 -11.83
C LEU A 45 7.02 -7.82 -12.03
N THR A 46 5.73 -8.12 -12.05
CA THR A 46 5.21 -9.46 -12.34
C THR A 46 5.62 -9.94 -13.73
N ASP A 47 5.57 -9.06 -14.74
CA ASP A 47 5.94 -9.37 -16.12
C ASP A 47 7.42 -9.76 -16.28
N ILE A 48 8.29 -9.29 -15.38
CA ILE A 48 9.72 -9.68 -15.35
C ILE A 48 10.00 -10.83 -14.37
N GLY A 49 8.96 -11.48 -13.84
CA GLY A 49 9.05 -12.67 -12.99
C GLY A 49 9.25 -12.39 -11.50
N ILE A 50 8.95 -11.17 -11.04
CA ILE A 50 8.94 -10.83 -9.61
C ILE A 50 7.52 -10.98 -9.09
N ASP A 51 7.34 -11.81 -8.06
CA ASP A 51 6.07 -11.90 -7.34
C ASP A 51 5.81 -10.58 -6.61
N ALA A 52 4.96 -9.75 -7.22
CA ALA A 52 4.68 -8.39 -6.79
C ALA A 52 3.19 -8.25 -6.48
N PHE A 53 2.90 -7.42 -5.48
CA PHE A 53 1.54 -7.14 -5.06
C PHE A 53 1.45 -5.70 -4.57
N LEU A 54 0.53 -4.93 -5.14
CA LEU A 54 0.19 -3.63 -4.63
C LEU A 54 -0.88 -3.76 -3.55
N LEU A 55 -0.56 -3.23 -2.38
CA LEU A 55 -1.45 -3.23 -1.22
C LEU A 55 -2.08 -1.83 -1.03
N PRO A 56 -3.37 -1.62 -1.33
CA PRO A 56 -4.08 -0.38 -1.06
C PRO A 56 -4.30 -0.20 0.44
N THR A 57 -3.90 0.96 0.98
CA THR A 57 -3.93 1.19 2.44
C THR A 57 -5.08 2.07 2.91
N ASN A 58 -5.90 2.59 2.00
CA ASN A 58 -6.98 3.54 2.32
C ASN A 58 -8.26 3.36 1.50
N VAL A 59 -8.41 2.21 0.82
CA VAL A 59 -9.63 1.86 0.08
C VAL A 59 -10.51 1.02 1.00
N ASP A 60 -11.27 1.70 1.87
CA ASP A 60 -12.04 1.06 2.95
C ASP A 60 -12.92 -0.13 2.52
N PRO A 61 -13.79 -0.02 1.49
CA PRO A 61 -14.64 -1.14 1.11
C PRO A 61 -13.82 -2.38 0.71
N LEU A 62 -12.71 -2.16 0.01
CA LEU A 62 -11.80 -3.21 -0.45
C LEU A 62 -11.10 -3.93 0.69
N ILE A 63 -10.56 -3.16 1.63
CA ILE A 63 -9.89 -3.71 2.81
C ILE A 63 -10.89 -4.50 3.67
N ARG A 64 -12.12 -3.98 3.84
CA ARG A 64 -13.16 -4.64 4.62
C ARG A 64 -13.69 -5.91 3.96
N GLN A 65 -13.80 -5.91 2.65
CA GLN A 65 -14.22 -7.08 1.90
C GLN A 65 -13.20 -8.23 2.05
N TRP A 66 -11.90 -7.92 1.94
CA TRP A 66 -10.85 -8.90 2.21
C TRP A 66 -10.95 -9.47 3.63
N ALA A 67 -11.20 -8.62 4.63
CA ALA A 67 -11.34 -9.05 6.02
C ALA A 67 -12.56 -9.95 6.21
N LEU A 68 -13.69 -9.62 5.59
CA LEU A 68 -14.92 -10.42 5.63
C LEU A 68 -14.67 -11.83 5.06
N GLU A 69 -14.00 -11.93 3.91
CA GLU A 69 -13.69 -13.20 3.25
C GLU A 69 -12.76 -14.09 4.07
N ASN A 70 -11.86 -13.48 4.84
CA ASN A 70 -10.89 -14.17 5.69
C ASN A 70 -11.34 -14.35 7.14
N ASN A 71 -12.57 -13.93 7.49
CA ASN A 71 -13.10 -13.94 8.86
C ASN A 71 -12.20 -13.19 9.86
N ILE A 72 -11.67 -12.04 9.43
CA ILE A 72 -10.79 -11.19 10.21
C ILE A 72 -11.57 -9.99 10.73
N GLU A 73 -11.43 -9.70 12.01
CA GLU A 73 -11.90 -8.47 12.64
C GLU A 73 -10.71 -7.58 13.02
N GLY A 74 -10.89 -6.26 12.93
CA GLY A 74 -9.85 -5.31 13.31
C GLY A 74 -10.06 -3.94 12.71
N THR A 75 -9.13 -3.03 13.01
CA THR A 75 -9.04 -1.75 12.30
C THR A 75 -8.54 -1.99 10.87
N LEU A 76 -8.74 -1.01 9.98
CA LEU A 76 -8.18 -1.09 8.62
C LEU A 76 -6.66 -1.30 8.65
N GLN A 77 -6.00 -0.67 9.61
CA GLN A 77 -4.57 -0.80 9.83
C GLN A 77 -4.18 -2.23 10.18
N ASP A 78 -4.92 -2.86 11.10
CA ASP A 78 -4.68 -4.27 11.47
C ASP A 78 -4.86 -5.19 10.26
N ILE A 79 -5.92 -4.96 9.47
CA ILE A 79 -6.24 -5.76 8.29
C ILE A 79 -5.16 -5.62 7.21
N VAL A 80 -4.71 -4.40 6.92
CA VAL A 80 -3.62 -4.16 5.96
C VAL A 80 -2.31 -4.78 6.45
N LEU A 81 -2.01 -4.72 7.75
CA LEU A 81 -0.84 -5.40 8.32
C LEU A 81 -0.95 -6.92 8.20
N LEU A 82 -2.15 -7.49 8.31
CA LEU A 82 -2.38 -8.92 8.10
C LEU A 82 -2.17 -9.31 6.63
N GLN A 83 -2.70 -8.53 5.67
CA GLN A 83 -2.42 -8.73 4.24
C GLN A 83 -0.92 -8.72 3.93
N LEU A 84 -0.21 -7.74 4.48
CA LEU A 84 1.25 -7.63 4.31
C LEU A 84 1.98 -8.86 4.88
N LYS A 85 1.54 -9.36 6.04
CA LYS A 85 2.14 -10.55 6.68
C LYS A 85 1.81 -11.84 5.92
N GLU A 86 0.61 -11.95 5.38
CA GLU A 86 0.18 -13.11 4.59
C GLU A 86 0.99 -13.22 3.29
N PHE A 87 1.25 -12.09 2.64
CA PHE A 87 2.10 -12.04 1.44
C PHE A 87 3.58 -12.38 1.74
N THR A 88 4.06 -12.18 2.97
CA THR A 88 5.44 -12.50 3.41
C THR A 88 6.56 -11.91 2.52
N PRO A 89 6.57 -10.60 2.22
CA PRO A 89 7.48 -10.02 1.24
C PRO A 89 8.96 -10.09 1.64
N ASP A 90 9.85 -10.27 0.65
CA ASP A 90 11.29 -9.99 0.80
C ASP A 90 11.59 -8.49 0.78
N ILE A 91 10.79 -7.72 0.04
CA ILE A 91 11.01 -6.29 -0.24
C ILE A 91 9.68 -5.56 -0.06
N ILE A 92 9.69 -4.44 0.65
CA ILE A 92 8.56 -3.52 0.74
C ILE A 92 8.94 -2.20 0.06
N TYR A 93 8.08 -1.73 -0.85
CA TYR A 93 8.15 -0.38 -1.39
C TYR A 93 7.00 0.48 -0.83
N ILE A 94 7.35 1.52 -0.08
CA ILE A 94 6.42 2.44 0.56
C ILE A 94 6.24 3.66 -0.33
N ASP A 95 5.20 3.64 -1.16
CA ASP A 95 4.86 4.75 -2.06
C ASP A 95 4.35 6.00 -1.32
N ASP A 96 3.69 5.80 -0.18
CA ASP A 96 3.22 6.88 0.69
C ASP A 96 3.35 6.48 2.17
N THR A 97 3.74 7.45 2.99
CA THR A 97 4.07 7.24 4.41
C THR A 97 2.86 7.36 5.33
N SER A 98 1.71 7.85 4.84
CA SER A 98 0.52 8.10 5.68
C SER A 98 0.04 6.89 6.47
N PHE A 99 0.16 5.68 5.89
CA PHE A 99 -0.20 4.43 6.56
C PHE A 99 0.69 4.12 7.77
N PHE A 100 1.97 4.47 7.70
CA PHE A 100 2.97 4.13 8.72
C PHE A 100 3.11 5.20 9.81
N ALA A 101 2.17 6.15 9.92
CA ALA A 101 2.16 7.17 10.97
C ALA A 101 2.18 6.68 12.41
N PRO A 102 1.47 5.60 12.75
CA PRO A 102 1.49 5.07 14.11
C PRO A 102 2.50 3.93 14.30
N TYR A 103 3.14 3.43 13.24
CA TYR A 103 3.93 2.20 13.30
C TYR A 103 5.42 2.48 13.15
N ARG A 104 6.24 1.76 13.92
CA ARG A 104 7.68 1.74 13.66
C ARG A 104 7.88 0.74 12.53
N ILE A 105 8.19 1.22 11.33
CA ILE A 105 8.63 0.35 10.22
C ILE A 105 9.66 -0.70 10.70
N GLY A 106 10.50 -0.34 11.66
CA GLY A 106 11.45 -1.27 12.30
C GLY A 106 10.83 -2.51 12.95
N ASP A 107 9.56 -2.50 13.36
CA ASP A 107 8.87 -3.67 13.93
C ASP A 107 8.42 -4.67 12.84
N LEU A 108 8.19 -4.21 11.60
CA LEU A 108 7.83 -5.10 10.47
C LEU A 108 8.91 -6.16 10.22
N ARG A 109 10.18 -5.82 10.43
CA ARG A 109 11.29 -6.78 10.28
C ARG A 109 11.27 -7.88 11.32
N LYS A 110 10.71 -7.63 12.51
CA LYS A 110 10.53 -8.64 13.55
C LYS A 110 9.36 -9.56 13.22
N GLU A 111 8.32 -9.00 12.61
CA GLU A 111 7.07 -9.71 12.30
C GLU A 111 7.13 -10.45 10.98
N ILE A 112 7.98 -10.02 10.03
CA ILE A 112 8.19 -10.63 8.72
C ILE A 112 9.67 -11.03 8.60
N PRO A 113 10.07 -12.24 9.05
CA PRO A 113 11.47 -12.64 9.09
C PRO A 113 12.17 -12.67 7.72
N ARG A 114 11.40 -12.80 6.63
CA ARG A 114 11.90 -12.80 5.25
C ARG A 114 12.21 -11.39 4.73
N LEU A 115 11.72 -10.34 5.39
CA LEU A 115 11.85 -8.95 4.96
C LEU A 115 13.32 -8.50 5.02
N LYS A 116 13.92 -8.36 3.84
CA LYS A 116 15.32 -7.95 3.64
C LYS A 116 15.42 -6.46 3.44
N LEU A 117 14.52 -5.87 2.65
CA LEU A 117 14.66 -4.50 2.18
C LEU A 117 13.36 -3.69 2.32
N ILE A 118 13.48 -2.45 2.76
CA ILE A 118 12.39 -1.48 2.85
C ILE A 118 12.82 -0.22 2.12
N ILE A 119 12.11 0.10 1.04
CA ILE A 119 12.39 1.24 0.17
C ILE A 119 11.30 2.28 0.39
N GLY A 120 11.69 3.53 0.67
CA GLY A 120 10.76 4.66 0.68
C GLY A 120 10.66 5.31 -0.69
N GLY A 121 9.47 5.64 -1.16
CA GLY A 121 9.22 6.56 -2.27
C GLY A 121 8.85 7.93 -1.71
N CYS A 122 9.62 8.97 -2.03
CA CYS A 122 9.31 10.33 -1.62
C CYS A 122 9.10 11.26 -2.82
N CYS A 123 7.87 11.74 -2.94
CA CYS A 123 7.53 12.90 -3.76
C CYS A 123 7.42 14.16 -2.89
N SER A 124 7.33 15.33 -3.52
CA SER A 124 7.05 16.59 -2.81
C SER A 124 5.54 16.69 -2.48
N PRO A 125 5.14 17.29 -1.34
CA PRO A 125 5.97 17.82 -0.26
C PRO A 125 6.33 16.76 0.80
N TYR A 126 7.42 16.99 1.52
CA TYR A 126 7.77 16.22 2.72
C TYR A 126 7.78 17.13 3.95
N ASN A 127 7.62 16.54 5.12
CA ASN A 127 7.66 17.25 6.40
C ASN A 127 8.48 16.46 7.42
N THR A 128 8.67 17.00 8.63
CA THR A 128 9.45 16.34 9.68
C THR A 128 8.93 14.94 9.98
N TYR A 129 7.62 14.72 9.90
CA TYR A 129 7.01 13.44 10.17
C TYR A 129 7.34 12.40 9.06
N THR A 130 7.17 12.73 7.78
CA THR A 130 7.53 11.83 6.68
C THR A 130 9.02 11.47 6.71
N LEU A 131 9.89 12.42 7.10
CA LEU A 131 11.32 12.18 7.29
C LEU A 131 11.63 11.16 8.40
N GLN A 132 10.86 11.12 9.50
CA GLN A 132 11.06 10.10 10.55
C GLN A 132 10.70 8.70 10.08
N VAL A 133 9.71 8.58 9.19
CA VAL A 133 9.34 7.31 8.56
C VAL A 133 10.48 6.87 7.63
N TYR A 134 10.92 7.75 6.74
CA TYR A 134 12.00 7.45 5.79
C TYR A 134 13.34 7.10 6.42
N ARG A 135 13.65 7.62 7.63
CA ARG A 135 14.85 7.23 8.40
C ARG A 135 14.90 5.76 8.80
N GLN A 136 13.76 5.05 8.73
CA GLN A 136 13.67 3.62 9.04
C GLN A 136 13.75 2.74 7.77
N CYS A 137 13.72 3.35 6.58
CA CYS A 137 13.94 2.66 5.32
C CYS A 137 15.44 2.46 5.06
N ASP A 138 15.80 1.47 4.24
CA ASP A 138 17.20 1.22 3.85
C ASP A 138 17.70 2.30 2.88
N PHE A 139 16.83 2.74 1.96
CA PHE A 139 17.05 3.91 1.13
C PHE A 139 15.72 4.52 0.69
N VAL A 140 15.81 5.75 0.17
CA VAL A 140 14.65 6.52 -0.30
C VAL A 140 14.89 6.89 -1.76
N ILE A 141 13.96 6.52 -2.62
CA ILE A 141 13.89 7.03 -3.99
C ILE A 141 13.12 8.35 -3.92
N CYS A 142 13.75 9.45 -4.34
CA CYS A 142 13.11 10.75 -4.33
C CYS A 142 13.39 11.54 -5.60
N CYS A 143 12.43 12.38 -5.99
CA CYS A 143 12.58 13.30 -7.12
C CYS A 143 13.15 14.67 -6.70
N CYS A 144 13.22 14.96 -5.39
CA CYS A 144 13.67 16.24 -4.86
C CYS A 144 15.11 16.16 -4.33
N LYS A 145 15.99 16.98 -4.90
CA LYS A 145 17.43 17.02 -4.57
C LYS A 145 17.68 17.29 -3.08
N GLN A 146 16.82 18.04 -2.42
CA GLN A 146 16.95 18.39 -0.99
C GLN A 146 16.93 17.18 -0.04
N LEU A 147 16.39 16.05 -0.49
CA LEU A 147 16.37 14.79 0.27
C LEU A 147 17.59 13.91 0.00
N SER A 148 18.37 14.22 -1.03
CA SER A 148 19.59 13.49 -1.42
C SER A 148 20.89 14.11 -0.89
N GLU A 149 20.80 15.30 -0.29
CA GLU A 149 21.92 16.03 0.35
C GLU A 149 21.90 15.80 1.87
#